data_AF-A0A2D4J3Z4-F1
#
_entry.id   AF-A0A2D4J3Z4-F1
#
_cell.length_a   1.000
_cell.length_b   1.000
_cell.length_c   1.000
_cell.angle_alpha   90.00
_cell.angle_beta   90.00
_cell.angle_gamma   90.00
#
_symmetry.space_group_name_H-M   'P 1'
#
loop_
_entity.id
_entity.type
_entity.pdbx_description
1 polymer ?
#
loop_
_entity_poly.entity_id
_entity_poly.type
_entity_poly.pdbx_seq_one_letter_code
_entity_poly.pdbx_strand_id
1 'polypeptide(L)'
;MYKLHILWHLLRMFSSSLPFPSLPLLPSSPLLFSLSFTNTAPEVQIYVIGGLISPLFFIVASLLTYKFFKVDIVLWYRDSCQHLSKGTSDEKVYDAYVLYPHNVSGSVYLIETFVFKLLPEILEKQCGYKLFILGRDDVPGQAVITIVDKMIKLSRRVIIILMPDLYCGGRQSLFCEQELAVYSALIQEETKVILIQLDKIKDFNSIPESLRYLKQKHGILTWRGTFTETTEMATTRFWKNVRYQMPASRSPLSSDLHFLPITFHSSQISDG
;
A
#
# COMPACT_ATOMS: atom_id res chain seq x y z
N MET A 1 15.62 16.98 -25.97
CA MET A 1 16.34 18.16 -26.51
C MET A 1 15.46 19.12 -27.32
N TYR A 2 14.11 19.06 -27.23
CA TYR A 2 13.20 19.87 -28.06
C TYR A 2 12.41 20.94 -27.27
N LYS A 3 12.67 21.09 -25.96
CA LYS A 3 11.90 21.98 -25.07
C LYS A 3 12.49 23.38 -24.89
N LEU A 4 13.73 23.62 -25.36
CA LEU A 4 14.40 24.93 -25.21
C LEU A 4 14.24 25.84 -26.45
N HIS A 5 13.95 25.25 -27.62
CA HIS A 5 13.84 26.01 -28.86
C HIS A 5 12.53 26.83 -28.97
N ILE A 6 11.46 26.33 -28.35
CA ILE A 6 10.15 27.00 -28.33
C ILE A 6 10.16 28.26 -27.45
N LEU A 7 10.94 28.25 -26.36
CA LEU A 7 11.07 29.41 -25.47
C LEU A 7 11.84 30.57 -26.12
N TRP A 8 12.80 30.25 -26.99
CA TRP A 8 13.57 31.25 -27.74
C TRP A 8 12.73 31.94 -28.82
N HIS A 9 11.83 31.20 -29.49
CA HIS A 9 10.92 31.78 -30.48
C HIS A 9 9.83 32.66 -29.86
N LEU A 10 9.36 32.34 -28.64
CA LEU A 10 8.36 33.15 -27.94
C LEU A 10 8.91 34.50 -27.43
N LEU A 11 10.18 34.55 -27.01
CA LEU A 11 10.83 35.81 -26.60
C LEU A 11 11.11 36.74 -27.78
N ARG A 12 11.30 36.19 -28.99
CA ARG A 12 11.56 36.99 -30.20
C ARG A 12 10.31 37.69 -30.74
N MET A 13 9.11 37.19 -30.46
CA MET A 13 7.85 37.84 -30.89
C MET A 13 7.46 39.06 -30.05
N PHE A 14 8.03 39.23 -28.84
CA PHE A 14 7.68 40.35 -27.96
C PHE A 14 8.51 41.62 -28.17
N SER A 15 9.53 41.59 -29.05
CA SER A 15 10.46 42.72 -29.24
C SER A 15 10.19 43.59 -30.47
N SER A 16 9.07 43.39 -31.18
CA SER A 16 8.76 44.14 -32.41
C SER A 16 7.55 45.04 -32.25
N SER A 17 7.60 46.00 -31.33
CA SER A 17 6.77 47.21 -31.37
C SER A 17 7.27 48.21 -30.35
N LEU A 18 8.11 49.16 -30.80
CA LEU A 18 7.99 50.62 -30.56
C LEU A 18 9.34 51.33 -30.88
N PRO A 19 9.29 52.56 -31.42
CA PRO A 19 10.42 53.21 -32.08
C PRO A 19 11.37 53.93 -31.11
N PHE A 20 12.65 53.95 -31.47
CA PHE A 20 13.72 54.71 -30.83
C PHE A 20 13.54 56.24 -31.00
N PRO A 21 14.05 57.02 -30.04
CA PRO A 21 14.80 58.22 -30.38
C PRO A 21 16.23 58.22 -29.79
N SER A 22 17.16 58.54 -30.68
CA SER A 22 18.54 59.06 -30.55
C SER A 22 19.22 59.19 -29.18
N LEU A 23 20.37 58.51 -29.08
CA LEU A 23 21.48 58.70 -28.13
C LEU A 23 21.99 60.15 -28.03
N PRO A 24 22.47 60.57 -26.85
CA PRO A 24 23.69 61.36 -26.72
C PRO A 24 24.87 60.47 -26.30
N LEU A 25 26.02 60.75 -26.92
CA LEU A 25 27.32 60.13 -26.69
C LEU A 25 27.82 60.37 -25.25
N LEU A 26 28.24 59.31 -24.55
CA LEU A 26 29.08 59.35 -23.35
C LEU A 26 30.12 58.20 -23.45
N PRO A 27 31.28 58.28 -22.76
CA PRO A 27 32.54 57.82 -23.30
C PRO A 27 32.74 56.33 -23.06
N SER A 28 33.49 55.75 -23.97
CA SER A 28 34.08 54.43 -23.95
C SER A 28 34.82 54.11 -22.64
N SER A 29 34.21 53.31 -21.78
CA SER A 29 34.93 52.44 -20.84
C SER A 29 34.12 51.16 -20.57
N PRO A 30 34.54 49.99 -21.09
CA PRO A 30 33.86 48.73 -20.82
C PRO A 30 34.53 48.05 -19.63
N LEU A 31 34.52 48.66 -18.45
CA LEU A 31 35.12 48.03 -17.26
C LEU A 31 34.34 48.41 -16.00
N LEU A 32 33.42 47.53 -15.57
CA LEU A 32 33.13 47.17 -14.16
C LEU A 32 31.70 46.62 -13.93
N PHE A 33 31.21 45.73 -14.79
CA PHE A 33 30.11 44.83 -14.37
C PHE A 33 30.23 43.43 -14.99
N SER A 34 31.46 42.98 -15.24
CA SER A 34 31.74 41.55 -15.31
C SER A 34 31.66 41.02 -13.87
N LEU A 35 30.58 40.31 -13.56
CA LEU A 35 30.48 39.42 -12.39
C LEU A 35 31.84 38.73 -12.18
N SER A 36 32.57 39.20 -11.19
CA SER A 36 33.92 38.74 -10.88
C SER A 36 33.80 37.40 -10.14
N PHE A 37 33.47 36.34 -10.87
CA PHE A 37 33.57 34.97 -10.39
C PHE A 37 34.84 34.27 -10.89
N THR A 38 35.78 35.00 -11.48
CA THR A 38 36.92 34.42 -12.21
C THR A 38 38.29 34.64 -11.57
N ASN A 39 38.40 35.00 -10.28
CA ASN A 39 39.70 35.12 -9.60
C ASN A 39 39.63 34.79 -8.10
N THR A 40 39.14 33.60 -7.76
CA THR A 40 39.26 33.07 -6.39
C THR A 40 40.01 31.75 -6.46
N ALA A 41 41.00 31.56 -5.57
CA ALA A 41 41.85 30.38 -5.53
C ALA A 41 40.99 29.08 -5.58
N PRO A 42 41.43 28.03 -6.30
CA PRO A 42 40.65 26.82 -6.53
C PRO A 42 40.17 26.16 -5.22
N GLU A 43 40.93 26.32 -4.14
CA GLU A 43 40.58 25.83 -2.81
C GLU A 43 39.28 26.47 -2.27
N VAL A 44 39.12 27.79 -2.40
CA VAL A 44 37.93 28.51 -1.89
C VAL A 44 36.68 28.16 -2.71
N GLN A 45 36.84 27.92 -4.01
CA GLN A 45 35.74 27.49 -4.87
C GLN A 45 35.18 26.13 -4.42
N ILE A 46 36.05 25.19 -4.04
CA ILE A 46 35.64 23.86 -3.55
C ILE A 46 34.83 23.98 -2.26
N TYR A 47 35.25 24.83 -1.31
CA TYR A 47 34.49 25.05 -0.06
C TYR A 47 33.14 25.71 -0.28
N VAL A 48 33.05 26.71 -1.17
CA VAL A 48 31.78 27.39 -1.48
C VAL A 48 30.81 26.44 -2.20
N ILE A 49 31.31 25.64 -3.15
CA ILE A 49 30.51 24.64 -3.86
C ILE A 49 30.05 23.53 -2.89
N GLY A 50 30.94 23.04 -2.02
CA GLY A 50 30.61 22.03 -1.01
C GLY A 50 29.57 22.52 0.01
N GLY A 51 29.69 23.77 0.46
CA GLY A 51 28.73 24.40 1.38
C GLY A 51 27.33 24.57 0.81
N LEU A 52 27.19 24.72 -0.52
CA LEU A 52 25.89 24.81 -1.20
C LEU A 52 25.30 23.43 -1.57
N ILE A 53 26.14 22.46 -1.96
CA ILE A 53 25.68 21.12 -2.33
C ILE A 53 25.32 20.28 -1.09
N SER A 54 26.06 20.43 0.01
CA SER A 54 25.82 19.72 1.27
C SER A 54 24.35 19.84 1.75
N PRO A 55 23.76 21.04 1.95
CA PRO A 55 22.37 21.15 2.40
C PRO A 55 21.38 20.58 1.37
N LEU A 56 21.64 20.71 0.06
CA LEU A 56 20.79 20.11 -0.96
C LEU A 56 20.79 18.58 -0.86
N PHE A 57 21.96 17.97 -0.64
CA PHE A 57 22.07 16.53 -0.40
C PHE A 57 21.30 16.10 0.84
N PHE A 58 21.41 16.83 1.96
CA PHE A 58 20.65 16.53 3.18
C PHE A 58 19.14 16.66 2.96
N ILE A 59 18.68 17.66 2.22
CA ILE A 59 17.24 17.82 1.90
C ILE A 59 16.75 16.63 1.07
N VAL A 60 17.49 16.24 0.03
CA VAL A 60 17.13 15.09 -0.81
C VAL A 60 17.16 13.79 0.01
N ALA A 61 18.21 13.57 0.81
CA ALA A 61 18.33 12.40 1.68
C ALA A 61 17.20 12.34 2.70
N SER A 62 16.80 13.47 3.29
CA SER A 62 15.68 13.57 4.21
C SER A 62 14.34 13.25 3.53
N LEU A 63 14.11 13.78 2.32
CA LEU A 63 12.92 13.46 1.52
C LEU A 63 12.85 11.98 1.15
N LEU A 64 13.98 11.37 0.78
CA LEU A 64 14.09 9.94 0.48
C LEU A 64 13.83 9.08 1.71
N THR A 65 14.43 9.46 2.85
CA THR A 65 14.23 8.81 4.15
C THR A 65 12.75 8.88 4.54
N TYR A 66 12.14 10.06 4.50
CA TYR A 66 10.71 10.22 4.76
C TYR A 66 9.85 9.37 3.82
N LYS A 67 10.17 9.30 2.53
CA LYS A 67 9.46 8.46 1.57
C LYS A 67 9.58 6.97 1.91
N PHE A 68 10.76 6.53 2.35
CA PHE A 68 11.00 5.14 2.75
C PHE A 68 10.27 4.77 4.04
N PHE A 69 10.35 5.62 5.06
CA PHE A 69 9.75 5.40 6.38
C PHE A 69 8.30 5.87 6.50
N LYS A 70 7.70 6.40 5.43
CA LYS A 70 6.32 6.91 5.45
C LYS A 70 5.34 5.89 6.03
N VAL A 71 5.45 4.63 5.61
CA VAL A 71 4.57 3.55 6.07
C VAL A 71 4.79 3.28 7.56
N ASP A 72 6.03 3.17 8.00
CA ASP A 72 6.39 2.95 9.40
C ASP A 72 5.91 4.08 10.31
N ILE A 73 6.12 5.33 9.91
CA ILE A 73 5.69 6.52 10.65
C ILE A 73 4.17 6.54 10.81
N VAL A 74 3.43 6.26 9.73
CA VAL A 74 1.96 6.26 9.75
C VAL A 74 1.42 5.12 10.61
N LEU A 75 2.01 3.93 10.52
CA LEU A 75 1.62 2.79 11.35
C LEU A 75 1.91 3.08 12.84
N TRP A 76 3.10 3.59 13.15
CA TRP A 76 3.47 3.96 14.52
C TRP A 76 2.57 5.06 15.10
N TYR A 77 2.23 6.06 14.29
CA TYR A 77 1.28 7.12 14.68
C TYR A 77 -0.11 6.54 14.96
N ARG A 78 -0.60 5.65 14.09
CA ARG A 78 -1.89 4.96 14.30
C ARG A 78 -1.88 4.13 15.58
N ASP A 79 -0.81 3.39 15.84
CA ASP A 79 -0.68 2.54 17.04
C ASP A 79 -0.56 3.39 18.31
N SER A 80 0.09 4.56 18.23
CA SER A 80 0.20 5.49 19.36
C SER A 80 -1.11 6.23 19.65
N CYS A 81 -1.83 6.66 18.62
CA CYS A 81 -3.12 7.37 18.76
C CYS A 81 -4.30 6.43 19.04
N GLN A 82 -4.15 5.11 18.91
CA GLN A 82 -5.18 4.11 19.24
C GLN A 82 -5.64 4.20 20.71
N HIS A 83 -4.75 4.63 21.62
CA HIS A 83 -5.12 4.87 23.02
C HIS A 83 -6.06 6.08 23.20
N LEU A 84 -6.08 7.00 22.23
CA LEU A 84 -6.83 8.25 22.30
C LEU A 84 -8.13 8.20 21.48
N SER A 85 -8.22 7.32 20.47
CA SER A 85 -9.41 7.17 19.65
C SER A 85 -10.46 6.29 20.34
N LYS A 86 -11.34 6.93 21.12
CA LYS A 86 -12.56 6.30 21.60
C LYS A 86 -13.38 5.86 20.37
N GLY A 87 -13.49 4.55 20.18
CA GLY A 87 -13.91 3.94 18.92
C GLY A 87 -15.19 4.55 18.37
N THR A 88 -15.18 4.88 17.08
CA THR A 88 -16.41 5.22 16.36
C THR A 88 -17.37 4.05 16.50
N SER A 89 -18.60 4.36 16.94
CA SER A 89 -19.72 3.42 17.05
C SER A 89 -20.25 3.02 15.67
N ASP A 90 -19.35 2.63 14.76
CA ASP A 90 -19.78 2.04 13.50
C ASP A 90 -20.40 0.69 13.83
N GLU A 91 -21.61 0.47 13.30
CA GLU A 91 -22.32 -0.82 13.29
C GLU A 91 -21.55 -1.93 12.54
N LYS A 92 -20.42 -1.57 11.91
CA LYS A 92 -19.52 -2.52 11.25
C LYS A 92 -18.85 -3.43 12.26
N VAL A 93 -19.09 -4.73 12.08
CA VAL A 93 -18.63 -5.81 12.96
C VAL A 93 -17.24 -6.30 12.57
N TYR A 94 -16.87 -6.21 11.29
CA TYR A 94 -15.62 -6.75 10.76
C TYR A 94 -14.70 -5.64 10.23
N ASP A 95 -13.39 -5.82 10.43
CA ASP A 95 -12.39 -4.90 9.89
C ASP A 95 -12.15 -5.17 8.40
N ALA A 96 -12.20 -6.44 7.97
CA ALA A 96 -12.18 -6.79 6.56
C ALA A 96 -12.94 -8.09 6.25
N TYR A 97 -13.58 -8.10 5.08
CA TYR A 97 -14.09 -9.31 4.43
C TYR A 97 -13.06 -9.85 3.44
N VAL A 98 -12.80 -11.15 3.43
CA VAL A 98 -11.81 -11.78 2.55
C VAL A 98 -12.52 -12.52 1.42
N LEU A 99 -12.27 -12.09 0.19
CA LEU A 99 -12.73 -12.72 -1.04
C LEU A 99 -11.56 -13.43 -1.72
N TYR A 100 -11.72 -14.72 -1.98
CA TYR A 100 -10.71 -15.55 -2.65
C TYR A 100 -11.40 -16.49 -3.65
N PRO A 101 -10.71 -16.89 -4.73
CA PRO A 101 -11.29 -17.77 -5.75
C PRO A 101 -11.49 -19.19 -5.17
N HIS A 102 -12.70 -19.74 -5.35
CA HIS A 102 -13.14 -20.97 -4.66
C HIS A 102 -12.96 -22.26 -5.49
N ASN A 103 -12.64 -22.15 -6.78
CA ASN A 103 -13.03 -23.18 -7.77
C ASN A 103 -11.93 -23.52 -8.79
N VAL A 104 -10.66 -23.64 -8.39
CA VAL A 104 -9.61 -23.99 -9.36
C VAL A 104 -8.56 -25.01 -8.87
N SER A 105 -8.50 -26.14 -9.57
CA SER A 105 -7.79 -27.39 -9.26
C SER A 105 -6.25 -27.36 -9.33
N GLY A 106 -5.59 -26.23 -9.57
CA GLY A 106 -4.14 -26.19 -9.86
C GLY A 106 -3.24 -25.72 -8.71
N SER A 107 -3.71 -24.76 -7.90
CA SER A 107 -2.89 -24.06 -6.89
C SER A 107 -3.66 -23.81 -5.58
N VAL A 108 -4.58 -24.73 -5.28
CA VAL A 108 -5.47 -24.67 -4.11
C VAL A 108 -4.67 -24.53 -2.81
N TYR A 109 -3.58 -25.31 -2.66
CA TYR A 109 -2.80 -25.34 -1.42
C TYR A 109 -2.19 -23.98 -1.05
N LEU A 110 -1.65 -23.23 -2.02
CA LEU A 110 -1.03 -21.93 -1.75
C LEU A 110 -2.07 -20.88 -1.33
N ILE A 111 -3.21 -20.86 -2.02
CA ILE A 111 -4.32 -19.95 -1.73
C ILE A 111 -4.92 -20.29 -0.36
N GLU A 112 -5.25 -21.56 -0.10
CA GLU A 112 -5.81 -22.00 1.17
C GLU A 112 -4.84 -21.76 2.33
N THR A 113 -3.56 -22.09 2.16
CA THR A 113 -2.54 -21.82 3.19
C THR A 113 -2.43 -20.32 3.46
N PHE A 114 -2.41 -19.49 2.41
CA PHE A 114 -2.36 -18.05 2.58
C PHE A 114 -3.62 -17.50 3.28
N VAL A 115 -4.81 -17.90 2.82
CA VAL A 115 -6.10 -17.37 3.28
C VAL A 115 -6.48 -17.89 4.67
N PHE A 116 -6.30 -19.17 4.94
CA PHE A 116 -6.79 -19.80 6.18
C PHE A 116 -5.73 -19.92 7.28
N LYS A 117 -4.43 -19.91 6.93
CA LYS A 117 -3.35 -19.96 7.93
C LYS A 117 -2.65 -18.62 8.08
N LEU A 118 -2.07 -18.12 7.00
CA LEU A 118 -1.17 -16.97 7.09
C LEU A 118 -1.92 -15.65 7.37
N LEU A 119 -3.01 -15.38 6.65
CA LEU A 119 -3.76 -14.14 6.80
C LEU A 119 -4.34 -13.99 8.23
N PRO A 120 -4.96 -15.03 8.83
CA PRO A 120 -5.38 -15.00 10.24
C PRO A 120 -4.22 -14.90 11.22
N GLU A 121 -3.13 -15.64 11.01
CA GLU A 121 -1.95 -15.61 11.89
C GLU A 121 -1.40 -14.19 12.02
N ILE A 122 -1.29 -13.46 10.91
CA ILE A 122 -0.72 -12.11 10.93
C ILE A 122 -1.76 -11.06 11.31
N LEU A 123 -2.91 -11.04 10.67
CA LEU A 123 -3.86 -9.95 10.83
C LEU A 123 -4.72 -10.10 12.09
N GLU A 124 -5.12 -11.32 12.46
CA GLU A 124 -5.94 -11.54 13.66
C GLU A 124 -5.04 -11.66 14.90
N LYS A 125 -4.06 -12.59 14.90
CA LYS A 125 -3.24 -12.81 16.12
C LYS A 125 -2.22 -11.71 16.37
N GLN A 126 -1.41 -11.33 15.38
CA GLN A 126 -0.36 -10.33 15.59
C GLN A 126 -0.87 -8.89 15.54
N CYS A 127 -1.96 -8.60 14.82
CA CYS A 127 -2.46 -7.23 14.64
C CYS A 127 -3.82 -6.94 15.31
N GLY A 128 -4.53 -7.97 15.81
CA GLY A 128 -5.80 -7.80 16.51
C GLY A 128 -6.99 -7.43 15.63
N TYR A 129 -6.91 -7.60 14.31
CA TYR A 129 -8.04 -7.33 13.41
C TYR A 129 -9.08 -8.44 13.47
N LYS A 130 -10.34 -8.09 13.18
CA LYS A 130 -11.42 -9.07 13.00
C LYS A 130 -11.72 -9.27 11.52
N LEU A 131 -11.37 -10.44 10.98
CA LEU A 131 -11.65 -10.79 9.58
C LEU A 131 -12.91 -11.65 9.48
N PHE A 132 -13.59 -11.59 8.33
CA PHE A 132 -14.58 -12.59 7.92
C PHE A 132 -14.05 -13.33 6.71
N ILE A 133 -13.98 -14.66 6.81
CA ILE A 133 -13.54 -15.55 5.72
C ILE A 133 -14.68 -16.51 5.38
N LEU A 134 -15.18 -16.42 4.15
CA LEU A 134 -16.17 -17.36 3.62
C LEU A 134 -15.58 -18.78 3.62
N GLY A 135 -16.32 -19.78 4.11
CA GLY A 135 -15.86 -21.16 4.30
C GLY A 135 -15.34 -21.47 5.71
N ARG A 136 -14.95 -20.46 6.49
CA ARG A 136 -14.53 -20.60 7.90
C ARG A 136 -15.61 -20.11 8.86
N ASP A 137 -16.19 -18.95 8.55
CA ASP A 137 -17.05 -18.18 9.45
C ASP A 137 -18.53 -18.18 9.03
N ASP A 138 -18.87 -18.81 7.89
CA ASP A 138 -20.24 -18.87 7.37
C ASP A 138 -21.05 -20.03 7.97
N VAL A 139 -22.36 -19.81 8.06
CA VAL A 139 -23.31 -20.82 8.54
C VAL A 139 -23.84 -21.59 7.32
N PRO A 140 -23.74 -22.93 7.29
CA PRO A 140 -24.20 -23.71 6.16
C PRO A 140 -25.72 -23.55 5.96
N GLY A 141 -26.17 -23.38 4.71
CA GLY A 141 -27.59 -23.32 4.33
C GLY A 141 -28.14 -21.96 3.89
N GLN A 142 -27.33 -20.89 3.89
CA GLN A 142 -27.71 -19.59 3.33
C GLN A 142 -27.17 -19.40 1.90
N ALA A 143 -27.90 -18.67 1.06
CA ALA A 143 -27.48 -18.37 -0.30
C ALA A 143 -26.24 -17.47 -0.31
N VAL A 144 -25.19 -17.91 -1.01
CA VAL A 144 -23.86 -17.26 -1.03
C VAL A 144 -23.93 -15.79 -1.40
N ILE A 145 -24.76 -15.41 -2.38
CA ILE A 145 -24.90 -14.01 -2.85
C ILE A 145 -25.40 -13.09 -1.72
N THR A 146 -26.42 -13.53 -0.99
CA THR A 146 -27.03 -12.75 0.10
C THR A 146 -26.07 -12.60 1.27
N ILE A 147 -25.23 -13.62 1.53
CA ILE A 147 -24.17 -13.54 2.55
C ILE A 147 -23.13 -12.50 2.13
N VAL A 148 -22.65 -12.53 0.88
CA VAL A 148 -21.59 -11.63 0.42
C VAL A 148 -21.99 -10.16 0.54
N ASP A 149 -23.17 -9.77 0.05
CA ASP A 149 -23.66 -8.38 0.15
C ASP A 149 -23.75 -7.92 1.61
N LYS A 150 -24.32 -8.77 2.48
CA LYS A 150 -24.43 -8.50 3.91
C LYS A 150 -23.05 -8.35 4.56
N MET A 151 -22.11 -9.24 4.27
CA MET A 151 -20.78 -9.22 4.88
C MET A 151 -19.92 -8.06 4.39
N ILE A 152 -20.07 -7.63 3.13
CA ILE A 152 -19.44 -6.42 2.60
C ILE A 152 -19.91 -5.20 3.40
N LYS A 153 -21.23 -5.06 3.63
CA LYS A 153 -21.82 -3.95 4.40
C LYS A 153 -21.36 -3.93 5.86
N LEU A 154 -21.22 -5.11 6.47
CA LEU A 154 -20.71 -5.26 7.84
C LEU A 154 -19.19 -5.07 7.95
N SER A 155 -18.47 -4.96 6.83
CA SER A 155 -17.02 -4.85 6.77
C SER A 155 -16.53 -3.45 6.44
N ARG A 156 -15.38 -3.07 6.98
CA ARG A 156 -14.73 -1.78 6.71
C ARG A 156 -13.86 -1.78 5.46
N ARG A 157 -13.31 -2.94 5.12
CA ARG A 157 -12.48 -3.19 3.94
C ARG A 157 -12.89 -4.51 3.29
N VAL A 158 -12.53 -4.66 2.03
CA VAL A 158 -12.61 -5.96 1.34
C VAL A 158 -11.22 -6.31 0.83
N ILE A 159 -10.71 -7.46 1.24
CA ILE A 159 -9.45 -8.02 0.76
C ILE A 159 -9.78 -8.99 -0.37
N ILE A 160 -9.21 -8.79 -1.56
CA ILE A 160 -9.40 -9.67 -2.70
C ILE A 160 -8.07 -10.36 -3.00
N ILE A 161 -8.07 -11.69 -2.98
CA ILE A 161 -6.90 -12.51 -3.30
C ILE A 161 -6.93 -12.89 -4.78
N LEU A 162 -5.87 -12.54 -5.50
CA LEU A 162 -5.69 -12.80 -6.93
C LEU A 162 -4.58 -13.82 -7.12
N MET A 163 -4.82 -14.82 -7.98
CA MET A 163 -3.81 -15.82 -8.34
C MET A 163 -3.58 -15.86 -9.87
N PRO A 164 -2.33 -15.71 -10.34
CA PRO A 164 -1.96 -15.65 -11.76
C PRO A 164 -2.47 -16.79 -12.63
N ASP A 165 -2.29 -18.02 -12.15
CA ASP A 165 -2.52 -19.22 -12.94
C ASP A 165 -4.02 -19.43 -13.24
N LEU A 166 -4.88 -18.71 -12.53
CA LEU A 166 -6.34 -18.77 -12.70
C LEU A 166 -6.82 -17.87 -13.85
N TYR A 167 -6.03 -16.88 -14.22
CA TYR A 167 -6.37 -15.91 -15.26
C TYR A 167 -5.59 -16.17 -16.55
N CYS A 168 -4.40 -16.77 -16.48
CA CYS A 168 -3.58 -17.11 -17.63
C CYS A 168 -3.89 -18.51 -18.19
N GLY A 169 -5.02 -18.65 -18.89
CA GLY A 169 -5.32 -19.84 -19.65
C GLY A 169 -6.59 -19.64 -20.47
N GLY A 170 -6.52 -19.81 -21.80
CA GLY A 170 -7.63 -19.58 -22.75
C GLY A 170 -8.86 -20.49 -22.58
N ARG A 171 -9.03 -21.14 -21.42
CA ARG A 171 -10.21 -21.89 -21.05
C ARG A 171 -11.13 -20.94 -20.29
N GLN A 172 -12.00 -20.26 -21.05
CA GLN A 172 -13.16 -19.46 -20.62
C GLN A 172 -13.03 -18.83 -19.23
N SER A 173 -12.71 -17.54 -19.19
CA SER A 173 -12.75 -16.65 -18.02
C SER A 173 -13.60 -17.20 -16.86
N LEU A 174 -12.94 -17.87 -15.91
CA LEU A 174 -13.52 -18.64 -14.80
C LEU A 174 -14.24 -17.80 -13.73
N PHE A 175 -14.54 -16.53 -14.03
CA PHE A 175 -15.32 -15.70 -13.14
C PHE A 175 -16.78 -16.08 -13.28
N CYS A 176 -17.38 -16.57 -12.21
CA CYS A 176 -18.83 -16.66 -12.16
C CYS A 176 -19.41 -15.25 -12.31
N GLU A 177 -20.54 -15.10 -13.01
CA GLU A 177 -21.27 -13.82 -13.11
C GLU A 177 -21.49 -13.18 -11.73
N GLN A 178 -21.64 -14.03 -10.72
CA GLN A 178 -21.71 -13.65 -9.32
C GLN A 178 -20.46 -12.89 -8.82
N GLU A 179 -19.24 -13.34 -9.12
CA GLU A 179 -18.02 -12.62 -8.71
C GLU A 179 -17.89 -11.27 -9.41
N LEU A 180 -18.28 -11.21 -10.69
CA LEU A 180 -18.29 -9.95 -11.45
C LEU A 180 -19.31 -8.96 -10.88
N ALA A 181 -20.47 -9.43 -10.47
CA ALA A 181 -21.49 -8.63 -9.80
C ALA A 181 -20.95 -8.06 -8.47
N VAL A 182 -20.23 -8.87 -7.69
CA VAL A 182 -19.57 -8.42 -6.45
C VAL A 182 -18.54 -7.33 -6.74
N TYR A 183 -17.65 -7.50 -7.71
CA TYR A 183 -16.68 -6.45 -8.06
C TYR A 183 -17.35 -5.15 -8.51
N SER A 184 -18.45 -5.26 -9.26
CA SER A 184 -19.21 -4.10 -9.72
C SER A 184 -19.88 -3.37 -8.55
N ALA A 185 -20.45 -4.10 -7.58
CA ALA A 185 -21.02 -3.53 -6.36
C ALA A 185 -19.96 -2.81 -5.51
N LEU A 186 -18.75 -3.39 -5.37
CA LEU A 186 -17.65 -2.75 -4.64
C LEU A 186 -17.24 -1.40 -5.24
N ILE A 187 -17.31 -1.28 -6.57
CA ILE A 187 -17.01 -0.03 -7.29
C ILE A 187 -18.12 1.00 -7.03
N GLN A 188 -19.38 0.59 -7.13
CA GLN A 188 -20.54 1.47 -6.96
C GLN A 188 -20.66 2.01 -5.52
N GLU A 189 -20.40 1.16 -4.52
CA GLU A 189 -20.45 1.53 -3.11
C GLU A 189 -19.17 2.23 -2.61
N GLU A 190 -18.18 2.42 -3.50
CA GLU A 190 -16.85 2.97 -3.18
C GLU A 190 -16.15 2.29 -2.00
N THR A 191 -16.40 1.00 -1.81
CA THR A 191 -15.80 0.24 -0.72
C THR A 191 -14.29 0.17 -0.92
N LYS A 192 -13.51 0.46 0.14
CA LYS A 192 -12.05 0.41 0.04
C LYS A 192 -11.58 -1.04 -0.07
N VAL A 193 -11.02 -1.37 -1.23
CA VAL A 193 -10.51 -2.69 -1.57
C VAL A 193 -9.00 -2.78 -1.35
N ILE A 194 -8.52 -3.92 -0.86
CA ILE A 194 -7.11 -4.29 -0.76
C ILE A 194 -6.89 -5.47 -1.71
N LEU A 195 -6.16 -5.26 -2.80
CA LEU A 195 -5.86 -6.31 -3.76
C LEU A 195 -4.53 -6.96 -3.40
N ILE A 196 -4.55 -8.26 -3.12
CA ILE A 196 -3.36 -9.06 -2.85
C ILE A 196 -3.20 -10.06 -3.98
N GLN A 197 -2.02 -10.07 -4.57
CA GLN A 197 -1.66 -10.99 -5.64
C GLN A 197 -0.67 -12.02 -5.09
N LEU A 198 -1.02 -13.29 -5.19
CA LEU A 198 -0.11 -14.38 -4.84
C LEU A 198 0.75 -14.73 -6.05
N ASP A 199 2.07 -14.67 -5.89
CA ASP A 199 3.07 -14.84 -6.96
C ASP A 199 3.03 -13.77 -8.08
N LYS A 200 4.03 -13.75 -8.96
CA LYS A 200 4.15 -12.79 -10.06
C LYS A 200 3.27 -13.21 -11.25
N ILE A 201 2.21 -12.45 -11.48
CA ILE A 201 1.44 -12.47 -12.73
C ILE A 201 2.36 -12.02 -13.86
N LYS A 202 2.50 -12.89 -14.87
CA LYS A 202 3.20 -12.57 -16.11
C LYS A 202 2.29 -11.86 -17.11
N ASP A 203 0.99 -12.18 -17.15
CA ASP A 203 0.05 -11.57 -18.09
C ASP A 203 -1.29 -11.16 -17.44
N PHE A 204 -1.69 -9.90 -17.63
CA PHE A 204 -2.92 -9.29 -17.08
C PHE A 204 -4.02 -9.11 -18.14
N ASN A 205 -3.82 -9.68 -19.32
CA ASN A 205 -4.67 -9.39 -20.48
C ASN A 205 -6.08 -9.99 -20.35
N SER A 206 -6.24 -11.02 -19.52
CA SER A 206 -7.49 -11.76 -19.28
C SER A 206 -8.26 -11.33 -18.02
N ILE A 207 -7.84 -10.26 -17.33
CA ILE A 207 -8.56 -9.75 -16.16
C ILE A 207 -9.82 -8.96 -16.57
N PRO A 208 -10.97 -9.15 -15.90
CA PRO A 208 -12.21 -8.40 -16.15
C PRO A 208 -12.03 -6.90 -15.94
N GLU A 209 -12.83 -6.11 -16.64
CA GLU A 209 -12.74 -4.65 -16.61
C GLU A 209 -12.94 -4.08 -15.20
N SER A 210 -13.90 -4.60 -14.43
CA SER A 210 -14.15 -4.19 -13.04
C SER A 210 -12.93 -4.41 -12.14
N LEU A 211 -12.28 -5.56 -12.25
CA LEU A 211 -11.07 -5.86 -11.47
C LEU A 211 -9.87 -5.04 -11.95
N ARG A 212 -9.77 -4.74 -13.25
CA ARG A 212 -8.75 -3.83 -13.80
C ARG A 212 -8.93 -2.41 -13.24
N TYR A 213 -10.16 -1.93 -13.14
CA TYR A 213 -10.48 -0.65 -12.53
C TYR A 213 -10.08 -0.62 -11.05
N LEU A 214 -10.47 -1.64 -10.28
CA LEU A 214 -10.08 -1.75 -8.85
C LEU A 214 -8.55 -1.75 -8.68
N LYS A 215 -7.84 -2.49 -9.54
CA LYS A 215 -6.37 -2.52 -9.56
C LYS A 215 -5.76 -1.14 -9.81
N GLN A 216 -6.32 -0.37 -10.74
CA GLN A 216 -5.85 0.98 -11.03
C GLN A 216 -6.17 1.96 -9.88
N LYS A 217 -7.35 1.84 -9.27
CA LYS A 217 -7.82 2.73 -8.20
C LYS A 217 -7.11 2.49 -6.86
N HIS A 218 -6.95 1.23 -6.47
CA HIS A 218 -6.45 0.85 -5.13
C HIS A 218 -5.00 0.34 -5.13
N GLY A 219 -4.43 0.04 -6.30
CA GLY A 219 -3.13 -0.60 -6.41
C GLY A 219 -3.19 -2.10 -6.09
N ILE A 220 -2.05 -2.78 -6.19
CA ILE A 220 -1.93 -4.23 -5.98
C ILE A 220 -0.72 -4.54 -5.10
N LEU A 221 -0.90 -5.43 -4.13
CA LEU A 221 0.15 -5.91 -3.24
C LEU A 221 0.58 -7.31 -3.66
N THR A 222 1.81 -7.47 -4.13
CA THR A 222 2.32 -8.78 -4.55
C THR A 222 3.00 -9.51 -3.39
N TRP A 223 2.49 -10.70 -3.07
CA TRP A 223 3.09 -11.68 -2.18
C TRP A 223 3.98 -12.63 -2.98
N ARG A 224 5.25 -12.83 -2.56
CA ARG A 224 6.24 -13.63 -3.32
C ARG A 224 6.42 -15.06 -2.82
N GLY A 225 5.55 -15.56 -1.95
CA GLY A 225 5.46 -16.99 -1.67
C GLY A 225 6.62 -17.63 -0.89
N THR A 226 7.55 -16.87 -0.33
CA THR A 226 8.53 -17.44 0.61
C THR A 226 7.88 -17.57 1.98
N PHE A 227 7.29 -18.73 2.29
CA PHE A 227 6.87 -19.07 3.65
C PHE A 227 8.12 -19.39 4.49
N THR A 228 8.87 -18.34 4.81
CA THR A 228 9.97 -18.39 5.79
C THR A 228 9.50 -17.70 7.05
N GLU A 229 10.03 -18.08 8.22
CA GLU A 229 9.69 -17.46 9.53
C GLU A 229 9.76 -15.92 9.49
N THR A 230 10.72 -15.37 8.72
CA THR A 230 10.87 -13.93 8.53
C THR A 230 9.73 -13.29 7.76
N THR A 231 9.03 -14.03 6.90
CA THR A 231 7.91 -13.55 6.08
C THR A 231 6.57 -13.65 6.84
N GLU A 232 6.54 -14.39 7.94
CA GLU A 232 5.38 -14.60 8.83
C GLU A 232 5.36 -13.60 10.01
N MET A 233 5.94 -12.42 9.80
CA MET A 233 5.89 -11.32 10.76
C MET A 233 5.14 -10.11 10.20
N ALA A 234 4.29 -9.51 11.03
CA ALA A 234 3.58 -8.26 10.73
C ALA A 234 4.52 -7.09 10.37
N THR A 235 5.81 -7.19 10.75
CA THR A 235 6.85 -6.17 10.53
C THR A 235 7.46 -6.22 9.13
N THR A 236 7.17 -7.24 8.33
CA THR A 236 7.69 -7.34 6.95
C THR A 236 7.12 -6.23 6.07
N ARG A 237 7.83 -5.88 5.00
CA ARG A 237 7.39 -4.84 4.04
C ARG A 237 6.00 -5.15 3.48
N PHE A 238 5.70 -6.40 3.17
CA PHE A 238 4.39 -6.78 2.65
C PHE A 238 3.29 -6.54 3.68
N TRP A 239 3.43 -7.08 4.90
CA TRP A 239 2.41 -6.97 5.93
C TRP A 239 2.25 -5.53 6.45
N LYS A 240 3.33 -4.74 6.51
CA LYS A 240 3.24 -3.29 6.75
C LYS A 240 2.39 -2.57 5.71
N ASN A 241 2.57 -2.90 4.42
CA ASN A 241 1.75 -2.34 3.35
C ASN A 241 0.29 -2.79 3.43
N VAL A 242 0.01 -4.05 3.83
CA VAL A 242 -1.36 -4.53 4.09
C VAL A 242 -1.98 -3.75 5.26
N ARG A 243 -1.30 -3.69 6.41
CA ARG A 243 -1.75 -2.94 7.60
C ARG A 243 -1.99 -1.45 7.31
N TYR A 244 -1.17 -0.86 6.45
CA TYR A 244 -1.33 0.53 6.04
C TYR A 244 -2.69 0.76 5.36
N GLN A 245 -3.19 -0.21 4.59
CA GLN A 245 -4.50 -0.14 3.92
C GLN A 245 -5.68 -0.58 4.82
N MET A 246 -5.41 -1.40 5.84
CA MET A 246 -6.38 -1.81 6.86
C MET A 246 -6.91 -0.60 7.67
N PRO A 247 -8.14 -0.67 8.22
CA PRO A 247 -8.67 0.37 9.11
C PRO A 247 -7.80 0.49 10.37
N ALA A 248 -7.84 1.63 11.06
CA ALA A 248 -7.17 1.74 12.37
C ALA A 248 -7.72 0.64 13.29
N SER A 249 -6.83 -0.22 13.80
CA SER A 249 -7.22 -1.35 14.65
C SER A 249 -7.88 -0.82 15.91
N ARG A 250 -8.95 -1.48 16.36
CA ARG A 250 -9.43 -1.33 17.73
C ARG A 250 -8.46 -2.17 18.58
N SER A 251 -8.01 -1.65 19.71
CA SER A 251 -6.88 -2.20 20.48
C SER A 251 -6.76 -3.72 20.43
N PRO A 252 -5.55 -4.30 20.29
CA PRO A 252 -5.38 -5.71 20.59
C PRO A 252 -5.88 -5.92 22.03
N LEU A 253 -6.81 -6.87 22.21
CA LEU A 253 -7.12 -7.35 23.55
C LEU A 253 -5.78 -7.77 24.16
N SER A 254 -5.44 -7.16 25.29
CA SER A 254 -4.22 -7.42 26.05
C SER A 254 -3.90 -8.92 26.05
N SER A 255 -2.66 -9.27 25.72
CA SER A 255 -2.12 -10.61 25.96
C SER A 255 -1.93 -10.82 27.48
N ASP A 256 -3.02 -10.75 28.23
CA ASP A 256 -3.08 -11.12 29.64
C ASP A 256 -3.74 -12.48 29.76
N LEU A 257 -3.06 -13.37 30.49
CA LEU A 257 -3.35 -14.78 30.76
C LEU A 257 -2.94 -15.75 29.65
N HIS A 258 -1.74 -16.32 29.78
CA HIS A 258 -1.54 -17.76 30.04
C HIS A 258 -0.03 -18.08 30.16
N PHE A 259 0.60 -17.60 31.23
CA PHE A 259 1.80 -18.24 31.78
C PHE A 259 1.64 -18.30 33.30
N LEU A 260 0.90 -19.30 33.77
CA LEU A 260 1.11 -19.85 35.10
C LEU A 260 1.53 -21.31 34.96
N PRO A 261 2.59 -21.75 35.66
CA PRO A 261 3.04 -23.13 35.61
C PRO A 261 2.03 -24.00 36.36
N ILE A 262 1.42 -24.96 35.68
CA ILE A 262 0.64 -26.01 36.34
C ILE A 262 1.65 -26.89 37.08
N THR A 263 1.73 -26.71 38.39
CA THR A 263 2.36 -27.66 39.31
C THR A 263 1.44 -28.87 39.42
N PHE A 264 1.81 -29.99 38.80
CA PHE A 264 1.12 -31.26 38.98
C PHE A 264 1.48 -31.85 40.35
N HIS A 265 0.56 -31.72 41.31
CA HIS A 265 0.58 -32.50 42.54
C HIS A 265 -0.18 -33.80 42.30
N SER A 266 0.55 -34.92 42.21
CA SER A 266 -0.02 -36.27 42.18
C SER A 266 -0.24 -36.75 43.62
N SER A 267 -1.49 -37.02 43.97
CA SER A 267 -1.85 -37.74 45.21
C SER A 267 -2.94 -38.76 44.93
N GLN A 268 -2.46 -40.01 44.80
CA GLN A 268 -2.96 -41.30 45.31
C GLN A 268 -4.46 -41.67 45.31
N ILE A 269 -4.73 -42.88 44.80
CA ILE A 269 -5.72 -43.91 45.22
C ILE A 269 -5.05 -45.24 44.77
N SER A 270 -4.50 -46.14 45.60
CA SER A 270 -5.02 -47.05 46.65
C SER A 270 -6.15 -47.97 46.19
N ASP A 271 -5.77 -49.11 45.60
CA ASP A 271 -6.63 -50.29 45.44
C ASP A 271 -6.77 -51.03 46.77
N GLY A 272 -8.01 -51.36 47.13
CA GLY A 272 -8.41 -52.30 48.16
C GLY A 272 -9.55 -53.16 47.61
#